data_AF-L0HQR7-F1
#
_entry.id   AF-L0HQR7-F1
#
_cell.length_a   1.000
_cell.length_b   1.000
_cell.length_c   1.000
_cell.angle_alpha   90.00
_cell.angle_beta   90.00
_cell.angle_gamma   90.00
#
_symmetry.space_group_name_H-M   'P 1'
#
loop_
_entity.id
_entity.type
_entity.pdbx_description
1 polymer ?
#
loop_
_entity_poly.entity_id
_entity_poly.type
_entity_poly.pdbx_seq_one_letter_code
_entity_poly.pdbx_strand_id
1 'polypeptide(L)'
;VKKLAKKYAAFVASETVIKQIPRLLGPGLNKAGKFPSLVSHSDDLQTKVNEIKSSVKFQLKKVLCMGVAVGNVSMSDKELFVNTQMSVNFLVSLL
;
A
#
# COMPACT_ATOMS: atom_id res chain seq x y z
N VAL A 1 -16.69 -6.38 6.79
CA VAL A 1 -15.50 -6.12 5.94
C VAL A 1 -15.59 -4.83 5.14
N LYS A 2 -16.65 -4.57 4.36
CA LYS A 2 -16.77 -3.36 3.51
C LYS A 2 -16.59 -2.01 4.24
N LYS A 3 -17.16 -1.85 5.45
CA LYS A 3 -16.97 -0.62 6.27
C LYS A 3 -15.51 -0.41 6.68
N LEU A 4 -14.85 -1.47 7.15
CA LEU A 4 -13.42 -1.44 7.53
C LEU A 4 -12.52 -1.18 6.31
N ALA A 5 -12.78 -1.87 5.20
CA ALA A 5 -12.05 -1.70 3.95
C ALA A 5 -12.24 -0.31 3.33
N LYS A 6 -13.32 0.42 3.65
CA LYS A 6 -13.50 1.81 3.23
C LYS A 6 -12.78 2.80 4.15
N LYS A 7 -12.73 2.53 5.46
CA LYS A 7 -12.15 3.41 6.47
C LYS A 7 -10.61 3.38 6.51
N TYR A 8 -10.00 2.22 6.27
CA TYR A 8 -8.55 2.05 6.38
C TYR A 8 -7.89 1.80 5.02
N ALA A 9 -6.71 2.37 4.79
CA ALA A 9 -5.96 2.25 3.55
C ALA A 9 -5.23 0.91 3.44
N ALA A 10 -4.61 0.45 4.54
CA ALA A 10 -3.84 -0.77 4.61
C ALA A 10 -4.22 -1.60 5.85
N PHE A 11 -3.95 -2.90 5.79
CA PHE A 11 -4.14 -3.84 6.89
C PHE A 11 -2.82 -4.57 7.16
N VAL A 12 -2.61 -4.94 8.41
CA VAL A 12 -1.42 -5.63 8.87
C VAL A 12 -1.87 -6.85 9.65
N ALA A 13 -1.24 -8.01 9.41
CA ALA A 13 -1.62 -9.26 10.06
C ALA A 13 -0.39 -10.06 10.48
N SER A 14 -0.47 -10.71 11.65
CA SER A 14 0.55 -11.64 12.10
C SER A 14 0.57 -12.92 11.26
N GLU A 15 1.72 -13.61 11.25
CA GLU A 15 1.91 -14.90 10.56
C GLU A 15 0.86 -15.96 10.91
N THR A 16 0.42 -15.99 12.17
CA THR A 16 -0.60 -16.93 12.64
C THR A 16 -1.97 -16.66 12.03
N VAL A 17 -2.31 -15.39 11.82
CA VAL A 17 -3.63 -14.95 11.36
C VAL A 17 -3.69 -14.87 9.83
N ILE A 18 -2.58 -14.59 9.15
CA ILE A 18 -2.58 -14.44 7.68
C ILE A 18 -3.08 -15.68 6.93
N LYS A 19 -2.91 -16.88 7.49
CA LYS A 19 -3.37 -18.14 6.89
C LYS A 19 -4.91 -18.26 6.86
N GLN A 20 -5.60 -17.59 7.78
CA GLN A 20 -7.07 -17.62 7.89
C GLN A 20 -7.74 -16.48 7.09
N ILE A 21 -7.02 -15.40 6.83
CA ILE A 21 -7.53 -14.21 6.15
C ILE A 21 -8.01 -14.48 4.71
N PRO A 22 -7.32 -15.24 3.85
CA PRO A 22 -7.81 -15.57 2.50
C PRO A 22 -9.19 -16.25 2.51
N ARG A 23 -9.44 -17.14 3.48
CA ARG A 23 -10.70 -17.90 3.57
C ARG A 23 -11.85 -17.06 4.11
N LEU A 24 -11.61 -16.27 5.16
CA LEU A 24 -12.67 -15.53 5.85
C LEU A 24 -12.91 -14.14 5.26
N LEU A 25 -11.84 -13.46 4.83
CA LEU A 25 -11.84 -12.05 4.43
C LEU A 25 -11.36 -11.84 3.00
N GLY A 26 -10.89 -12.90 2.32
CA GLY A 26 -10.38 -12.84 0.95
C GLY A 26 -11.35 -12.21 -0.06
N PRO A 27 -12.63 -12.62 -0.13
CA PRO A 27 -13.57 -12.04 -1.10
C PRO A 27 -13.80 -10.52 -0.89
N GLY A 28 -13.71 -10.06 0.35
CA GLY A 28 -13.93 -8.66 0.70
C GLY A 28 -12.69 -7.78 0.56
N LEU A 29 -11.53 -8.27 1.01
CA LEU A 29 -10.27 -7.51 1.03
C LEU A 29 -9.54 -7.56 -0.31
N ASN A 30 -9.58 -8.69 -1.02
CA ASN A 30 -8.95 -8.81 -2.35
C ASN A 30 -9.69 -7.96 -3.38
N LYS A 31 -11.03 -7.99 -3.36
CA LYS A 31 -11.86 -7.13 -4.24
C LYS A 31 -11.68 -5.64 -3.95
N ALA A 32 -11.33 -5.28 -2.70
CA ALA A 32 -11.00 -3.91 -2.32
C ALA A 32 -9.54 -3.53 -2.63
N GLY A 33 -8.70 -4.48 -3.08
CA GLY A 33 -7.28 -4.25 -3.35
C GLY A 33 -6.42 -4.00 -2.11
N LYS A 34 -6.92 -4.35 -0.91
CA LYS A 34 -6.31 -4.05 0.39
C LYS A 34 -5.96 -5.34 1.14
N PHE A 35 -5.16 -6.18 0.49
CA PHE A 35 -4.69 -7.41 1.12
C PHE A 35 -3.70 -7.06 2.25
N PRO A 36 -3.74 -7.73 3.42
CA PRO A 36 -2.88 -7.35 4.54
C PRO A 36 -1.41 -7.69 4.29
N SER A 37 -0.52 -6.83 4.79
CA SER A 37 0.91 -7.11 4.86
C SER A 37 1.22 -8.04 6.05
N LEU A 38 2.14 -8.98 5.85
CA LEU A 38 2.62 -9.89 6.87
C LEU A 38 3.55 -9.17 7.85
N VAL A 39 3.33 -9.41 9.15
CA VAL A 39 4.28 -9.04 10.20
C VAL A 39 4.73 -10.28 10.95
N SER A 40 6.05 -10.46 11.02
CA SER A 40 6.71 -11.46 11.83
C SER A 40 6.91 -10.92 13.25
N HIS A 41 7.02 -11.82 14.23
CA HIS A 41 7.16 -11.43 15.64
C HIS A 41 8.48 -10.71 15.97
N SER A 42 9.46 -10.77 15.08
CA SER A 42 10.78 -10.15 15.24
C SER A 42 10.83 -8.71 14.72
N ASP A 43 9.81 -8.24 14.01
CA ASP A 43 9.82 -6.92 13.40
C ASP A 43 9.16 -5.88 14.31
N ASP A 44 9.75 -4.68 14.37
CA ASP A 44 9.10 -3.56 15.01
C ASP A 44 7.88 -3.11 14.18
N LEU A 45 6.71 -3.18 14.81
CA LEU A 45 5.45 -2.75 14.23
C LEU A 45 5.48 -1.26 13.86
N GLN A 46 6.22 -0.43 14.61
CA GLN A 46 6.25 1.01 14.37
C GLN A 46 6.93 1.34 13.04
N THR A 47 8.06 0.69 12.76
CA THR A 47 8.81 0.84 11.51
C THR A 47 7.97 0.38 10.32
N LYS A 48 7.38 -0.82 10.39
CA LYS A 48 6.53 -1.35 9.31
C LYS A 48 5.30 -0.49 9.04
N VAL A 49 4.67 0.06 10.08
CA VAL A 49 3.54 0.98 9.89
C VAL A 49 3.99 2.24 9.18
N ASN A 50 5.18 2.76 9.48
CA ASN A 50 5.71 3.95 8.83
C ASN A 50 6.05 3.69 7.36
N GLU A 51 6.65 2.54 7.05
CA GLU A 51 6.89 2.09 5.68
C GLU A 51 5.59 1.97 4.88
N ILE A 52 4.57 1.33 5.45
CA ILE A 52 3.27 1.16 4.78
C ILE A 52 2.60 2.52 4.53
N LYS A 53 2.72 3.47 5.46
CA LYS A 53 2.20 4.85 5.28
C LYS A 53 2.92 5.60 4.17
N SER A 54 4.22 5.39 4.04
CA SER A 54 5.07 6.03 3.02
C SER A 54 5.06 5.29 1.68
N SER A 55 4.45 4.10 1.62
CA SER A 55 4.32 3.33 0.39
C SER A 55 3.13 3.80 -0.46
N VAL A 56 3.35 3.87 -1.77
CA VAL A 56 2.28 4.19 -2.73
C VAL A 56 2.07 2.99 -3.65
N LYS A 57 0.81 2.56 -3.77
CA LYS A 57 0.45 1.40 -4.59
C LYS A 57 0.20 1.82 -6.04
N PHE A 58 1.07 1.39 -6.94
CA PHE A 58 0.84 1.46 -8.38
C PHE A 58 -0.08 0.29 -8.77
N GLN A 59 -1.28 0.58 -9.26
CA GLN A 59 -2.20 -0.44 -9.74
C GLN A 59 -2.66 -0.11 -11.15
N LEU A 60 -2.12 -0.83 -12.13
CA LEU A 60 -2.65 -0.87 -13.48
C LEU A 60 -3.99 -1.61 -13.48
N LYS A 61 -5.03 -0.95 -13.98
CA LYS A 61 -6.32 -1.57 -14.34
C LYS A 61 -6.38 -1.71 -15.86
N LYS A 62 -7.53 -2.11 -16.42
CA LYS A 62 -7.78 -2.12 -17.88
C LYS A 62 -7.89 -0.70 -18.48
N VAL A 63 -7.06 0.23 -18.05
CA VAL A 63 -6.97 1.61 -18.55
C VAL A 63 -5.50 2.00 -18.66
N LEU A 64 -5.18 2.81 -19.67
CA LEU A 64 -3.82 3.21 -20.01
C LEU A 64 -3.27 4.31 -19.09
N CYS A 65 -4.12 5.00 -18.33
CA CYS A 65 -3.74 6.08 -17.42
C CYS A 65 -3.71 5.59 -15.97
N MET A 66 -2.68 6.02 -15.22
CA MET A 66 -2.59 5.82 -13.77
C MET A 66 -2.44 7.14 -13.06
N GLY A 67 -3.07 7.26 -11.88
CA GLY A 67 -2.88 8.37 -10.96
C GLY A 67 -2.18 7.88 -9.70
N VAL A 68 -1.13 8.59 -9.28
CA VAL A 68 -0.31 8.25 -8.12
C VAL A 68 -0.15 9.50 -7.26
N ALA A 69 -0.32 9.38 -5.95
CA ALA A 69 -0.09 10.47 -5.02
C ALA A 69 1.40 10.53 -4.67
N VAL A 70 2.08 11.60 -5.11
CA VAL A 70 3.55 11.72 -5.03
C VAL A 70 4.00 12.63 -3.86
N GLY A 71 3.07 13.30 -3.17
CA GLY A 71 3.41 14.14 -2.03
C GLY A 71 2.20 14.74 -1.31
N ASN A 72 2.49 15.40 -0.19
CA ASN A 72 1.52 16.15 0.62
C ASN A 72 1.88 17.64 0.58
N VAL A 73 0.89 18.52 0.83
CA VAL A 73 1.03 19.99 0.75
C VAL A 73 2.09 20.55 1.71
N SER A 74 2.43 19.80 2.76
CA SER A 74 3.44 20.19 3.76
C SER A 74 4.89 19.83 3.39
N MET A 75 5.12 19.13 2.26
CA MET A 75 6.48 18.74 1.83
C MET A 75 7.18 19.87 1.07
N SER A 76 8.51 19.88 1.11
CA SER A 76 9.32 20.84 0.36
C SER A 76 9.42 20.48 -1.14
N ASP A 77 9.68 21.48 -1.98
CA ASP A 77 9.79 21.29 -3.44
C ASP A 77 10.87 20.26 -3.84
N LYS A 78 11.96 20.19 -3.05
CA LYS A 78 13.05 19.22 -3.26
C LYS A 78 12.60 17.79 -2.99
N GLU A 79 11.84 17.56 -1.92
CA GLU A 79 11.31 16.24 -1.59
C GLU A 79 10.26 15.79 -2.62
N LEU A 80 9.41 16.73 -3.06
CA LEU A 80 8.45 16.50 -4.14
C LEU A 80 9.14 16.10 -5.45
N PHE A 81 10.26 16.78 -5.79
CA PHE A 81 11.05 16.43 -6.97
C PHE A 81 11.62 15.01 -6.87
N VAL A 82 12.24 14.67 -5.73
CA VAL A 82 12.78 13.33 -5.48
C VAL A 82 11.69 12.25 -5.57
N ASN A 83 10.52 12.48 -4.96
CA ASN A 83 9.40 11.54 -5.01
C ASN A 83 8.86 11.37 -6.44
N THR A 84 8.81 12.45 -7.22
CA THR A 84 8.39 12.42 -8.63
C THR A 84 9.37 11.62 -9.47
N GLN A 85 10.67 11.86 -9.30
CA GLN A 85 11.70 11.11 -9.98
C GLN A 85 11.66 9.62 -9.60
N MET A 86 11.46 9.29 -8.32
CA MET A 86 11.32 7.91 -7.86
C MET A 86 10.11 7.22 -8.50
N SER A 87 8.98 7.93 -8.59
CA SER A 87 7.75 7.43 -9.20
C SER A 87 7.91 7.16 -10.71
N VAL A 88 8.61 8.06 -11.42
CA VAL A 88 8.93 7.89 -12.84
C VAL A 88 9.91 6.74 -13.04
N ASN A 89 10.96 6.64 -12.23
CA ASN A 89 11.94 5.55 -12.32
C ASN A 89 11.29 4.18 -12.10
N PHE A 90 10.38 4.08 -11.13
CA PHE A 90 9.63 2.85 -10.90
C PHE A 90 8.71 2.50 -12.07
N LEU A 91 8.04 3.51 -12.66
CA LEU A 91 7.20 3.31 -13.85
C LEU A 91 8.02 2.82 -15.06
N VAL A 92 9.21 3.39 -15.29
CA VAL A 92 10.11 2.97 -16.38
C VAL A 92 10.65 1.56 -16.13
N SER A 93 10.94 1.20 -14.88
CA SER A 93 11.43 -0.14 -14.53
C SER A 93 10.35 -1.23 -14.66
N LEU A 94 9.08 -0.85 -14.67
CA LEU A 94 7.92 -1.73 -14.84
C LEU A 94 7.56 -1.99 -16.32
N LEU A 95 8.05 -1.14 -17.23
CA LEU A 95 7.80 -1.22 -18.68
C LEU A 95 8.87 -2.08 -19.36
#